data_AF-A0A920FXH3-F1
#
_entry.id   AF-A0A920FXH3-F1
#
_cell.length_a   1.000
_cell.length_b   1.000
_cell.length_c   1.000
_cell.angle_alpha   90.00
_cell.angle_beta   90.00
_cell.angle_gamma   90.00
#
_symmetry.space_group_name_H-M   'P 1'
#
loop_
_entity.id
_entity.type
_entity.pdbx_description
1 polymer ?
#
loop_
_entity_poly.entity_id
_entity_poly.type
_entity_poly.pdbx_seq_one_letter_code
_entity_poly.pdbx_strand_id
1 'polypeptide(L)' 'MIKDRKPLNKDGLRYENELMRHKVLDVVGDLYLAGFPIIGQYKGFKTGHYITNNLLKELFKSEDNYLIHQIH' A
#
# COMPACT_ATOMS: atom_id res chain seq x y z
N MET A 1 1.40 -6.29 -16.27
CA MET A 1 1.82 -4.97 -16.78
C MET A 1 3.01 -5.02 -17.72
N ILE A 2 4.08 -5.76 -17.43
CA ILE A 2 5.23 -5.95 -18.35
C ILE A 2 5.52 -7.44 -18.51
N LYS A 3 5.90 -7.87 -19.72
CA LYS A 3 6.47 -9.20 -20.03
C LYS A 3 7.63 -8.99 -21.01
N ASP A 4 8.76 -9.66 -20.80
CA ASP A 4 9.97 -9.54 -21.65
C ASP A 4 10.41 -8.09 -21.90
N ARG A 5 10.37 -7.26 -20.84
CA ARG A 5 10.66 -5.80 -20.88
C ARG A 5 9.73 -4.96 -21.77
N LYS A 6 8.59 -5.50 -22.22
CA LYS A 6 7.58 -4.77 -22.97
C LYS A 6 6.26 -4.66 -22.17
N PRO A 7 5.58 -3.51 -22.20
CA PRO A 7 4.22 -3.41 -21.70
C PRO A 7 3.33 -4.45 -22.40
N LEU A 8 2.46 -5.11 -21.63
CA LEU A 8 1.48 -6.05 -22.18
C LEU A 8 0.29 -5.34 -22.84
N ASN A 9 0.08 -4.07 -22.50
CA ASN A 9 -1.03 -3.26 -23.01
C ASN A 9 -0.69 -2.78 -24.42
N LYS A 10 -1.67 -2.84 -25.34
CA LYS A 10 -1.50 -2.42 -26.74
C LYS A 10 -1.07 -0.96 -26.88
N ASP A 11 -1.55 -0.09 -25.98
CA ASP A 11 -1.25 1.34 -25.98
C ASP A 11 -0.04 1.71 -25.11
N GLY A 12 0.69 0.72 -24.59
CA GLY A 12 1.81 0.95 -23.68
C GLY A 12 1.38 1.28 -22.25
N LEU A 13 2.25 1.98 -21.52
CA LEU A 13 1.98 2.43 -20.16
C LEU A 13 1.22 3.76 -20.18
N ARG A 14 0.29 3.94 -19.24
CA ARG A 14 -0.39 5.23 -19.03
C ARG A 14 0.56 6.31 -18.53
N TYR A 15 1.60 5.90 -17.82
CA TYR A 15 2.62 6.77 -17.24
C TYR A 15 3.99 6.08 -17.27
N GLU A 16 5.07 6.84 -17.44
CA GLU A 16 6.43 6.30 -17.45
C GLU A 16 6.76 5.51 -16.16
N ASN A 17 6.21 5.94 -15.02
CA ASN A 17 6.41 5.32 -13.71
C ASN A 17 5.19 4.50 -13.23
N GLU A 18 4.34 4.02 -14.15
CA GLU A 18 3.09 3.32 -13.83
C GLU A 18 3.29 2.12 -12.89
N LEU A 19 4.39 1.37 -13.02
CA LEU A 19 4.72 0.26 -12.13
C LEU A 19 4.90 0.69 -10.66
N MET A 20 5.56 1.83 -10.43
CA MET A 20 5.72 2.37 -9.09
C MET A 20 4.36 2.83 -8.55
N ARG A 21 3.58 3.53 -9.37
CA ARG A 21 2.23 3.96 -8.99
C ARG A 21 1.34 2.79 -8.60
N HIS A 22 1.42 1.66 -9.29
CA HIS A 22 0.73 0.43 -8.89
C HIS A 22 1.20 -0.11 -7.55
N LYS A 23 2.50 -0.03 -7.24
CA LYS A 23 3.00 -0.42 -5.91
C LYS A 23 2.49 0.48 -4.78
N VAL A 24 2.37 1.78 -5.03
CA VAL A 24 1.73 2.69 -4.06
C VAL A 24 0.25 2.33 -3.91
N LEU A 25 -0.45 2.05 -5.00
CA LEU A 25 -1.85 1.66 -4.98
C LEU A 25 -2.08 0.34 -4.22
N ASP A 26 -1.22 -0.67 -4.44
CA ASP A 26 -1.21 -1.93 -3.72
C ASP A 26 -1.12 -1.68 -2.20
N VAL A 27 -0.18 -0.85 -1.77
CA VAL A 27 0.01 -0.51 -0.35
C VAL A 27 -1.21 0.21 0.23
N VAL A 28 -1.81 1.15 -0.52
CA VAL A 28 -3.03 1.83 -0.07
C VAL A 28 -4.17 0.81 0.14
N GLY A 29 -4.32 -0.15 -0.77
CA GLY A 29 -5.29 -1.24 -0.63
C GLY A 29 -5.00 -2.14 0.57
N ASP A 30 -3.74 -2.54 0.77
CA ASP A 30 -3.31 -3.34 1.91
C ASP A 30 -3.59 -2.62 3.25
N LEU A 31 -3.27 -1.32 3.35
CA LEU A 31 -3.51 -0.51 4.53
C LEU A 31 -5.01 -0.34 4.81
N TYR A 32 -5.86 -0.38 3.79
CA TYR A 32 -7.31 -0.29 3.94
C TYR A 32 -7.90 -1.51 4.66
N LEU A 33 -7.18 -2.64 4.71
CA LEU A 33 -7.56 -3.82 5.50
C LEU A 33 -7.46 -3.59 7.02
N ALA A 34 -6.95 -2.43 7.46
CA ALA A 34 -6.96 -1.99 8.85
C ALA A 34 -8.36 -1.85 9.48
N GLY A 35 -9.42 -1.80 8.66
CA GLY A 35 -10.80 -1.63 9.12
C GLY A 35 -11.21 -0.17 9.39
N PHE A 36 -10.25 0.74 9.48
CA PHE A 36 -10.47 2.18 9.62
C PHE A 36 -9.48 2.97 8.74
N PRO A 37 -9.83 4.19 8.30
CA PRO A 37 -8.87 5.08 7.65
C PRO A 37 -7.69 5.38 8.60
N ILE A 38 -6.48 5.16 8.11
CA ILE A 38 -5.26 5.49 8.86
C ILE A 38 -4.87 6.94 8.57
N ILE A 39 -4.78 7.76 9.62
CA ILE A 39 -4.16 9.08 9.56
C ILE A 39 -2.71 8.93 10.05
N GLY A 40 -1.75 8.94 9.13
CA GLY A 40 -0.34 8.77 9.46
C GLY A 40 0.58 8.81 8.25
N GLN A 41 1.88 8.59 8.47
CA GLN A 41 2.88 8.52 7.42
C GLN A 41 3.34 7.07 7.19
N TYR A 42 3.14 6.56 5.97
CA TYR A 42 3.71 5.27 5.55
C TYR A 42 5.06 5.47 4.85
N LYS A 43 6.05 4.68 5.24
CA LYS A 43 7.35 4.57 4.55
C LYS A 43 7.65 3.11 4.26
N GLY A 44 7.79 2.78 2.99
CA GLY A 44 8.13 1.43 2.54
C GLY A 44 9.36 1.45 1.64
N PHE A 45 10.31 0.54 1.87
CA PHE A 45 11.41 0.26 0.97
C PHE A 45 11.29 -1.16 0.42
N LYS A 46 11.13 -1.29 -0.92
CA LYS A 46 10.94 -2.58 -1.60
C LYS A 46 9.85 -3.45 -0.96
N THR A 47 8.72 -2.85 -0.59
CA THR A 47 7.64 -3.53 0.12
C THR A 47 6.73 -4.33 -0.82
N GLY A 48 6.06 -5.32 -0.24
CA GLY A 48 4.99 -6.09 -0.87
C GLY A 48 3.96 -6.49 0.18
N HIS A 49 2.86 -7.11 -0.25
CA HIS A 49 1.69 -7.40 0.59
C HIS A 49 2.01 -8.06 1.93
N TYR A 50 2.94 -9.02 1.96
CA TYR A 50 3.36 -9.69 3.19
C TYR A 50 3.93 -8.71 4.24
N ILE A 51 4.79 -7.77 3.81
CA ILE A 51 5.41 -6.79 4.70
C ILE A 51 4.35 -5.80 5.21
N THR A 52 3.46 -5.32 4.34
CA THR A 52 2.39 -4.38 4.74
C THR A 52 1.42 -5.03 5.73
N ASN A 53 1.06 -6.30 5.51
CA ASN A 53 0.21 -7.04 6.45
C ASN A 53 0.89 -7.25 7.81
N ASN A 54 2.18 -7.57 7.84
CA ASN A 54 2.91 -7.70 9.11
C ASN A 54 3.05 -6.37 9.84
N LEU A 55 3.19 -5.25 9.12
CA LEU A 55 3.12 -3.92 9.71
C LEU A 55 1.78 -3.70 10.42
N LEU A 56 0.66 -4.03 9.78
CA LEU A 56 -0.67 -3.91 10.41
C LEU A 56 -0.80 -4.82 11.63
N LYS A 57 -0.30 -6.05 11.58
CA LYS A 57 -0.31 -6.96 12.74
C LYS A 57 0.46 -6.39 13.93
N GLU A 58 1.64 -5.82 13.71
CA GLU A 58 2.41 -5.19 14.78
C GLU A 58 1.76 -3.89 15.27
N LEU A 59 1.19 -3.08 14.36
CA LEU A 59 0.42 -1.89 14.72
C LEU A 59 -0.74 -2.25 15.68
N PHE A 60 -1.52 -3.28 15.36
CA PHE A 60 -2.69 -3.68 16.17
C PHE A 60 -2.37 -4.61 17.34
N LYS A 61 -1.11 -4.92 17.58
CA LYS A 61 -0.67 -5.80 18.68
C LYS A 61 -0.81 -5.15 20.06
N SER A 62 -0.75 -3.82 20.11
CA SER A 62 -0.93 -3.02 21.33
C SER A 62 -1.73 -1.76 21.01
N GLU A 63 -2.62 -1.38 21.93
CA GLU A 63 -3.34 -0.10 21.86
C GLU A 63 -2.40 1.11 22.05
N ASP A 64 -1.18 0.93 22.59
CA ASP A 64 -0.18 2.00 22.69
C ASP A 64 0.35 2.48 21.33
N ASN A 65 0.15 1.69 20.28
CA ASN A 65 0.68 1.98 18.94
C ASN A 65 -0.25 2.88 18.11
N TYR A 66 -1.50 3.07 18.53
CA TYR A 66 -2.49 3.84 17.77
C TYR A 66 -3.54 4.49 18.67
N LEU A 67 -4.27 5.45 18.12
CA LEU A 67 -5.40 6.08 18.79
C LEU A 67 -6.61 6.07 17.85
N ILE A 68 -7.77 5.70 18.37
CA ILE A 68 -9.03 5.79 17.61
C ILE A 68 -9.61 7.18 17.80
N HIS A 69 -9.75 7.93 16.70
CA HIS A 69 -10.36 9.25 16.70
C HIS A 69 -11.73 9.19 16.02
N GLN A 70 -12.80 9.45 16.76
CA GLN A 70 -14.15 9.61 16.21
C GLN A 70 -14.35 11.05 15.75
N ILE A 71 -14.54 11.23 14.44
CA ILE A 71 -14.91 12.50 13.84
C ILE A 71 -16.43 12.65 13.98
N HIS A 72 -16.88 13.74 14.62
CA HIS A 72 -18.30 14.12 14.74
C HIS A 72 -18.73 14.99 13.55
#